data_AF-A0A1Q7NGL7-F1
#
_entry.id   AF-A0A1Q7NGL7-F1
#
_cell.length_a   1.000
_cell.length_b   1.000
_cell.length_c   1.000
_cell.angle_alpha   90.00
_cell.angle_beta   90.00
_cell.angle_gamma   90.00
#
_symmetry.space_group_name_H-M   'P 1'
#
loop_
_entity.id
_entity.type
_entity.pdbx_description
1 polymer ?
#
loop_
_entity_poly.entity_id
_entity_poly.type
_entity_poly.pdbx_seq_one_letter_code
_entity_poly.pdbx_strand_id
1 'polypeptide(L)'
;MKFSAVATVLFVLLGAVVWAQGRKESFQPAAYYKANCEECHGTAAEKRFNPDSPEGQMIDSILNGAKAEGSKDMPAFTERGIDETKAKALITYMKSFRE
;
A
#
# COMPACT_ATOMS: atom_id res chain seq x y z
N MET A 1 -36.43 -48.54 -6.32
CA MET A 1 -35.91 -47.36 -5.59
C MET A 1 -34.42 -47.23 -5.86
N LYS A 2 -34.03 -46.58 -6.97
CA LYS A 2 -32.62 -46.44 -7.38
C LYS A 2 -32.39 -45.09 -8.06
N PHE A 3 -32.57 -44.00 -7.31
CA PHE A 3 -32.21 -42.66 -7.75
C PHE A 3 -31.77 -41.85 -6.53
N SER A 4 -30.53 -42.03 -6.06
CA SER A 4 -29.91 -41.13 -5.07
C SER A 4 -28.44 -41.52 -4.89
N ALA A 5 -27.59 -41.12 -5.82
CA ALA A 5 -26.13 -41.18 -5.62
C ALA A 5 -25.40 -40.13 -6.46
N VAL A 6 -25.97 -39.71 -7.59
CA VAL A 6 -25.32 -38.77 -8.52
C VAL A 6 -25.42 -37.31 -8.07
N ALA A 7 -26.48 -36.94 -7.34
CA ALA A 7 -26.74 -35.54 -6.98
C ALA A 7 -25.81 -34.98 -5.87
N THR A 8 -25.18 -35.84 -5.07
CA THR A 8 -24.40 -35.41 -3.90
C THR A 8 -22.95 -35.06 -4.22
N VAL A 9 -22.36 -35.66 -5.26
CA VAL A 9 -20.96 -35.43 -5.65
C VAL A 9 -20.78 -34.09 -6.36
N LEU A 10 -21.81 -33.62 -7.08
CA LEU A 10 -21.75 -32.36 -7.84
C LEU A 10 -21.73 -31.12 -6.93
N PHE A 11 -22.38 -31.17 -5.77
CA PHE A 11 -22.42 -30.06 -4.80
C PHE A 11 -21.10 -29.86 -4.03
N VAL A 12 -20.35 -30.94 -3.79
CA VAL A 12 -19.06 -30.87 -3.08
C VAL A 12 -17.97 -30.25 -3.95
N LEU A 13 -18.00 -30.47 -5.26
CA LEU A 13 -17.01 -29.93 -6.21
C LEU A 13 -17.24 -28.44 -6.55
N LEU A 14 -18.48 -27.94 -6.43
CA LEU A 14 -18.81 -26.52 -6.66
C LEU A 14 -18.47 -25.61 -5.45
N GLY A 15 -18.39 -26.16 -4.23
CA GLY A 15 -18.07 -25.38 -3.02
C GLY A 15 -16.58 -25.04 -2.85
N ALA A 16 -15.68 -25.84 -3.43
CA ALA A 16 -14.23 -25.69 -3.26
C ALA A 16 -13.62 -24.58 -4.13
N VAL A 17 -14.28 -24.19 -5.22
CA VAL A 17 -13.73 -23.22 -6.20
C VAL A 17 -13.81 -21.77 -5.70
N VAL A 18 -14.69 -21.48 -4.74
CA VAL A 18 -14.94 -20.10 -4.25
C VAL A 18 -13.83 -19.58 -3.32
N TRP A 19 -13.01 -20.46 -2.74
CA TRP A 19 -11.97 -20.09 -1.76
C TRP A 19 -10.63 -19.69 -2.39
N ALA A 20 -10.49 -19.85 -3.72
CA ALA A 20 -9.25 -19.56 -4.45
C ALA A 20 -9.25 -18.19 -5.16
N GLN A 21 -10.25 -17.34 -4.92
CA GLN A 21 -10.13 -15.93 -5.28
C GLN A 21 -9.10 -15.29 -4.36
N GLY A 22 -7.83 -15.37 -4.77
CA GLY A 22 -6.69 -14.76 -4.10
C GLY A 22 -7.07 -13.36 -3.64
N ARG A 23 -7.06 -13.17 -2.31
CA ARG A 23 -7.27 -11.88 -1.69
C ARG A 23 -6.23 -10.95 -2.32
N LYS A 24 -6.68 -10.04 -3.19
CA LYS A 24 -5.85 -8.89 -3.58
C LYS A 24 -5.63 -8.14 -2.28
N GLU A 25 -4.50 -8.39 -1.61
CA GLU A 25 -4.19 -7.67 -0.38
C GLU A 25 -4.17 -6.19 -0.72
N SER A 26 -5.03 -5.43 -0.06
CA SER A 26 -5.05 -3.98 -0.20
C SER A 26 -3.75 -3.42 0.37
N PHE A 27 -3.20 -2.42 -0.33
CA PHE A 27 -1.98 -1.74 0.12
C PHE A 27 -2.17 -1.17 1.53
N GLN A 28 -1.23 -1.48 2.43
CA GLN A 28 -1.26 -1.07 3.83
C GLN A 28 -0.26 0.09 4.05
N PRO A 29 -0.70 1.36 3.96
CA PRO A 29 0.22 2.50 4.00
C PRO A 29 0.98 2.60 5.32
N ALA A 30 0.34 2.27 6.46
CA ALA A 30 1.00 2.27 7.77
C ALA A 30 2.15 1.25 7.87
N ALA A 31 1.92 0.02 7.41
CA ALA A 31 2.95 -1.01 7.40
C ALA A 31 4.09 -0.67 6.44
N TYR A 32 3.75 -0.13 5.26
CA TYR A 32 4.75 0.30 4.29
C TYR A 32 5.59 1.47 4.82
N TYR A 33 4.96 2.45 5.44
CA TYR A 33 5.62 3.61 6.04
C TYR A 33 6.64 3.17 7.10
N LYS A 34 6.22 2.32 8.04
CA LYS A 34 7.10 1.78 9.08
C LYS A 34 8.32 1.07 8.50
N ALA A 35 8.13 0.29 7.44
CA ALA A 35 9.20 -0.49 6.84
C ALA A 35 10.15 0.33 5.94
N ASN A 36 9.69 1.46 5.38
CA ASN A 36 10.40 2.10 4.26
C ASN A 36 10.60 3.62 4.38
N CYS A 37 9.89 4.29 5.28
CA CYS A 37 9.83 5.76 5.35
C CYS A 37 10.23 6.28 6.73
N GLU A 38 9.89 5.53 7.79
CA GLU A 38 10.04 5.94 9.19
C GLU A 38 11.48 6.34 9.57
N GLU A 39 12.50 5.65 9.05
CA GLU A 39 13.91 5.98 9.35
C GLU A 39 14.25 7.45 9.04
N CYS A 40 13.74 7.97 7.91
CA CYS A 40 14.03 9.32 7.44
C CYS A 40 12.98 10.34 7.87
N HIS A 41 11.73 9.91 8.00
CA HIS A 41 10.58 10.78 8.28
C HIS A 41 10.12 10.81 9.75
N GLY A 42 10.64 9.92 10.59
CA GLY A 42 10.22 9.80 11.99
C GLY A 42 8.98 8.94 12.16
N THR A 43 8.58 8.66 13.41
CA THR A 43 7.42 7.79 13.71
C THR A 43 6.08 8.47 13.45
N ALA A 44 6.07 9.80 13.40
CA ALA A 44 4.87 10.63 13.22
C ALA A 44 5.01 11.58 12.02
N ALA A 45 5.86 11.24 11.04
CA ALA A 45 6.17 12.11 9.89
C ALA A 45 6.61 13.54 10.30
N GLU A 46 7.29 13.65 11.44
CA GLU A 46 7.75 14.92 11.99
C GLU A 46 9.07 15.41 11.38
N LYS A 47 9.74 14.57 10.58
CA LYS A 47 11.00 14.90 9.90
C LYS A 47 10.80 14.92 8.39
N ARG A 48 11.45 15.87 7.72
CA ARG A 48 11.57 15.93 6.25
C ARG A 48 10.23 15.79 5.51
N PHE A 49 9.16 16.27 6.12
CA PHE A 49 7.82 16.24 5.56
C PHE A 49 7.12 17.58 5.82
N ASN A 50 6.68 18.21 4.75
CA ASN A 50 5.85 19.41 4.78
C ASN A 50 4.45 19.04 4.28
N PRO A 51 3.43 18.97 5.15
CA PRO A 51 2.06 18.60 4.74
C PRO A 51 1.40 19.66 3.84
N ASP A 52 1.93 20.89 3.87
CA ASP A 52 1.41 22.04 3.11
C ASP A 52 2.00 22.11 1.68
N SER A 53 2.94 21.23 1.33
CA SER A 53 3.40 21.10 -0.04
C SER A 53 2.25 20.70 -0.98
N PRO A 54 2.25 21.14 -2.25
CA PRO A 54 1.28 20.68 -3.24
C PRO A 54 1.29 19.15 -3.37
N GLU A 55 0.11 18.51 -3.45
CA GLU A 55 0.00 17.05 -3.51
C GLU A 55 0.81 16.46 -4.67
N GLY A 56 0.76 17.07 -5.86
CA GLY A 56 1.54 16.63 -7.01
C GLY A 56 3.05 16.63 -6.76
N GLN A 57 3.57 17.60 -5.99
CA GLN A 57 5.00 17.64 -5.62
C GLN A 57 5.35 16.50 -4.67
N MET A 58 4.47 16.18 -3.71
CA MET A 58 4.68 15.07 -2.78
C MET A 58 4.64 13.72 -3.50
N ILE A 59 3.70 13.55 -4.44
CA ILE A 59 3.61 12.35 -5.28
C ILE A 59 4.88 12.18 -6.10
N ASP A 60 5.31 13.24 -6.80
CA ASP A 60 6.54 13.22 -7.62
C ASP A 60 7.77 12.83 -6.78
N SER A 61 7.90 13.41 -5.58
CA SER A 61 8.99 13.08 -4.65
C SER A 61 8.99 11.60 -4.24
N ILE A 62 7.81 10.99 -4.06
CA ILE A 62 7.69 9.55 -3.73
C ILE A 62 8.04 8.69 -4.95
N LEU A 63 7.51 9.03 -6.12
CA LEU A 63 7.68 8.20 -7.32
C LEU A 63 9.10 8.28 -7.87
N ASN A 64 9.69 9.48 -7.88
CA ASN A 64 10.94 9.79 -8.57
C ASN A 64 12.11 10.11 -7.61
N GLY A 65 11.84 10.16 -6.30
CA GLY A 65 12.82 10.57 -5.30
C GLY A 65 12.93 12.09 -5.19
N ALA A 66 13.64 12.54 -4.16
CA ALA A 66 13.85 13.97 -3.91
C ALA A 66 15.22 14.23 -3.30
N LYS A 67 15.85 15.34 -3.71
CA LYS A 67 17.12 15.78 -3.14
C LYS A 67 16.92 16.39 -1.77
N ALA A 68 17.80 16.04 -0.83
CA ALA A 68 17.75 16.56 0.53
C ALA A 68 19.08 17.25 0.88
N GLU A 69 19.05 18.58 0.99
CA GLU A 69 20.22 19.35 1.41
C GLU A 69 20.67 18.94 2.83
N GLY A 70 21.93 18.54 2.97
CA GLY A 70 22.51 18.15 4.26
C GLY A 70 22.05 16.80 4.82
N SER A 71 21.39 15.94 4.03
CA SER A 71 21.07 14.57 4.45
C SER A 71 20.99 13.59 3.28
N LYS A 72 20.62 12.33 3.55
CA LYS A 72 20.43 11.34 2.49
C LYS A 72 19.24 11.75 1.60
N ASP A 73 19.43 11.67 0.29
CA ASP A 73 18.36 11.84 -0.69
C ASP A 73 17.22 10.83 -0.45
N MET A 74 16.00 11.23 -0.74
CA MET A 74 14.84 10.34 -0.77
C MET A 74 14.91 9.47 -2.02
N PRO A 75 14.88 8.12 -1.89
CA PRO A 75 14.94 7.23 -3.05
C PRO A 75 13.63 7.27 -3.85
N ALA A 76 13.69 6.91 -5.12
CA ALA A 76 12.52 6.66 -5.95
C ALA A 76 11.84 5.34 -5.56
N PHE A 77 10.51 5.33 -5.46
CA PHE A 77 9.75 4.14 -5.07
C PHE A 77 8.95 3.49 -6.21
N THR A 78 8.96 4.06 -7.42
CA THR A 78 8.29 3.48 -8.58
C THR A 78 8.78 2.06 -8.88
N GLU A 79 10.09 1.84 -8.87
CA GLU A 79 10.71 0.51 -9.06
C GLU A 79 10.39 -0.47 -7.92
N ARG A 80 9.85 0.03 -6.80
CA ARG A 80 9.45 -0.74 -5.62
C ARG A 80 7.94 -1.01 -5.59
N GLY A 81 7.27 -0.81 -6.73
CA GLY A 81 5.85 -1.10 -6.92
C GLY A 81 4.90 -0.04 -6.34
N ILE A 82 5.40 1.18 -6.06
CA ILE A 82 4.57 2.32 -5.69
C ILE A 82 4.09 3.03 -6.96
N ASP A 83 2.77 3.13 -7.11
CA ASP A 83 2.09 3.92 -8.13
C ASP A 83 1.50 5.19 -7.49
N GLU A 84 0.89 6.06 -8.29
CA GLU A 84 0.28 7.30 -7.82
C GLU A 84 -0.77 7.05 -6.71
N THR A 85 -1.55 5.97 -6.80
CA THR A 85 -2.59 5.65 -5.82
C THR A 85 -1.96 5.28 -4.47
N LYS A 86 -0.91 4.47 -4.47
CA LYS A 86 -0.17 4.12 -3.25
C LYS A 86 0.61 5.31 -2.68
N ALA A 87 1.17 6.17 -3.54
CA ALA A 87 1.81 7.41 -3.11
C ALA A 87 0.82 8.33 -2.37
N LYS A 88 -0.38 8.52 -2.92
CA LYS A 88 -1.46 9.26 -2.25
C LYS A 88 -1.83 8.64 -0.90
N ALA A 89 -1.97 7.31 -0.83
CA ALA A 89 -2.27 6.62 0.42
C ALA A 89 -1.17 6.83 1.49
N LEU A 90 0.11 6.87 1.10
CA LEU A 90 1.23 7.20 1.99
C LEU A 90 1.15 8.65 2.47
N ILE A 91 0.88 9.61 1.57
CA ILE A 91 0.72 11.03 1.92
C ILE A 91 -0.43 11.21 2.91
N THR A 92 -1.59 10.60 2.66
CA THR A 92 -2.73 10.63 3.58
C THR A 92 -2.35 10.09 4.95
N TYR A 93 -1.65 8.96 5.00
CA TYR A 93 -1.18 8.40 6.27
C TYR A 93 -0.27 9.38 7.02
N MET A 94 0.71 9.97 6.34
CA MET A 94 1.61 10.97 6.94
C MET A 94 0.88 12.23 7.43
N LYS A 95 -0.16 12.68 6.72
CA LYS A 95 -0.97 13.85 7.12
C LYS A 95 -1.84 13.56 8.35
N SER A 96 -2.33 12.33 8.51
CA SER A 96 -3.21 11.95 9.63
C SER A 96 -2.58 12.12 11.02
N PHE A 97 -1.24 12.24 11.12
CA PHE A 97 -0.56 12.53 12.39
C PHE A 97 -0.75 13.96 12.89
N ARG A 98 -1.36 14.85 12.10
CA ARG A 98 -1.53 16.28 12.40
C ARG A 98 -3.00 16.72 12.50
N GLU A 99 -3.92 15.77 12.38
CA GLU A 99 -5.37 15.98 12.48
C GLU A 99 -5.86 15.89 13.94
#